data_AF-A0A257MYZ7-F1
#
_entry.id   AF-A0A257MYZ7-F1
#
_cell.length_a   1.000
_cell.length_b   1.000
_cell.length_c   1.000
_cell.angle_alpha   90.00
_cell.angle_beta   90.00
_cell.angle_gamma   90.00
#
_symmetry.space_group_name_H-M   'P 1'
#
loop_
_entity.id
_entity.type
_entity.pdbx_description
1 polymer ?
#
loop_
_entity_poly.entity_id
_entity_poly.type
_entity_poly.pdbx_seq_one_letter_code
_entity_poly.pdbx_strand_id
1 'polypeptide(L)'
;VLRLFRRECGQFTNDVVHERIIVQGKISRLNTPFLHDAFVDFEEVLHKVNTYSSLGATLLYEKGVRSSLPKAIMKGLWTFIRTYFLKAAFLDGQQGLMLAISNAEGAYYKYVKLWALQHLKTTQK
;
A
#
# COMPACT_ATOMS: atom_id res chain seq x y z
N VAL A 1 12.82 9.19 -6.14
CA VAL A 1 13.01 8.95 -4.69
C VAL A 1 14.48 8.61 -4.46
N LEU A 2 15.12 9.22 -3.46
CA LEU A 2 16.47 8.84 -3.03
C LEU A 2 16.42 7.41 -2.49
N ARG A 3 17.25 6.50 -3.02
CA ARG A 3 17.16 5.06 -2.68
C ARG A 3 18.36 4.52 -1.90
N LEU A 4 19.50 5.20 -2.00
CA LEU A 4 20.73 4.83 -1.32
C LEU A 4 21.27 6.06 -0.59
N PHE A 5 21.50 5.94 0.71
CA PHE A 5 22.04 6.99 1.55
C PHE A 5 22.79 6.38 2.73
N ARG A 6 23.73 7.12 3.32
CA ARG A 6 24.37 6.71 4.58
C ARG A 6 23.38 6.90 5.72
N ARG A 7 23.14 5.85 6.50
CA ARG A 7 22.16 5.83 7.60
C ARG A 7 22.33 7.00 8.57
N GLU A 8 23.56 7.38 8.88
CA GLU A 8 23.88 8.47 9.81
C GLU A 8 23.60 9.87 9.25
N CYS A 9 23.47 10.00 7.93
CA CYS A 9 23.31 11.30 7.25
C CYS A 9 21.92 11.49 6.64
N GLY A 10 20.99 10.56 6.86
CA GLY A 10 19.66 10.59 6.28
C GLY A 10 18.56 10.38 7.32
N GLN A 11 17.48 11.14 7.19
CA GLN A 11 16.28 11.03 8.03
C GLN A 11 15.02 10.98 7.15
N PHE A 12 14.05 10.17 7.55
CA PHE A 12 12.73 10.16 6.93
C PHE A 12 11.92 11.37 7.39
N THR A 13 11.11 11.97 6.51
CA THR A 13 10.13 12.98 6.92
C THR A 13 9.05 12.36 7.80
N ASN A 14 8.44 13.16 8.69
CA ASN A 14 7.32 12.73 9.54
C ASN A 14 5.99 12.55 8.76
N ASP A 15 6.03 12.41 7.43
CA ASP A 15 4.84 12.28 6.60
C ASP A 15 4.28 10.86 6.71
N VAL A 16 3.06 10.72 7.24
CA VAL A 16 2.39 9.41 7.47
C VAL A 16 2.26 8.57 6.18
N VAL A 17 2.25 9.21 5.00
CA VAL A 17 2.27 8.53 3.70
C VAL A 17 3.13 9.34 2.72
N HIS A 18 4.06 8.67 2.04
CA HIS A 18 5.10 9.23 1.17
C HIS A 18 6.28 9.90 1.89
N GLU A 19 6.77 9.26 2.95
CA GLU A 19 8.03 9.63 3.59
C GLU A 19 9.13 9.86 2.54
N ARG A 20 9.79 11.00 2.64
CA ARG A 20 10.94 11.35 1.83
C ARG A 20 12.19 11.28 2.69
N ILE A 21 13.27 10.76 2.11
CA ILE A 21 14.58 10.78 2.77
C ILE A 21 15.20 12.16 2.53
N ILE A 22 15.46 12.87 3.63
CA ILE A 22 16.25 14.10 3.66
C ILE A 22 17.67 13.71 4.02
N VAL A 23 18.66 14.15 3.23
CA VAL A 23 20.08 13.95 3.52
C VAL A 23 20.80 15.28 3.66
N GLN A 24 21.72 15.35 4.61
CA GLN A 24 22.67 16.46 4.70
C GLN A 24 23.91 16.10 3.87
N GLY A 25 23.96 16.56 2.63
CA GLY A 25 25.12 16.33 1.76
C GLY A 25 24.83 16.39 0.26
N LYS A 26 25.84 16.06 -0.54
CA LYS A 26 25.75 16.04 -2.00
C LYS A 26 24.96 14.82 -2.48
N ILE A 27 23.89 15.07 -3.21
CA ILE A 27 23.14 14.02 -3.92
C ILE A 27 23.72 13.87 -5.33
N SER A 28 23.97 12.64 -5.75
CA SER A 28 24.40 12.33 -7.12
C SER A 28 23.66 11.12 -7.67
N ARG A 29 23.70 10.93 -8.99
CA ARG A 29 23.12 9.75 -9.64
C ARG A 29 24.14 8.64 -9.66
N LEU A 30 23.72 7.46 -9.21
CA LEU A 30 24.49 6.24 -9.37
C LEU A 30 24.41 5.81 -10.84
N ASN A 31 25.55 5.65 -11.51
CA ASN A 31 25.61 5.27 -12.94
C ASN A 31 25.55 3.75 -13.16
N THR A 32 25.62 2.97 -12.09
CA THR A 32 25.52 1.51 -12.12
C THR A 32 24.13 1.05 -11.70
N PRO A 33 23.54 0.03 -12.35
CA PRO A 33 22.32 -0.59 -11.86
C PRO A 33 22.57 -1.26 -10.51
N PHE A 34 21.55 -1.30 -9.66
CA PHE A 34 21.56 -2.07 -8.42
C PHE A 34 20.24 -2.81 -8.28
N LEU A 35 20.29 -4.01 -7.69
CA LEU A 35 19.09 -4.78 -7.41
C LEU A 35 18.32 -4.13 -6.25
N HIS A 36 17.03 -3.90 -6.46
CA HIS A 36 16.15 -3.30 -5.46
C HIS A 36 14.92 -4.18 -5.32
N ASP A 37 15.07 -5.22 -4.51
CA ASP A 37 13.96 -6.08 -4.14
C ASP A 37 13.03 -5.30 -3.20
N ALA A 38 11.76 -5.19 -3.60
CA ALA A 38 10.77 -4.43 -2.84
C ALA A 38 10.33 -5.14 -1.54
N PHE A 39 10.59 -6.44 -1.45
CA PHE A 39 10.22 -7.32 -0.35
C PHE A 39 11.26 -8.43 -0.23
N VAL A 40 11.55 -8.84 1.00
CA VAL A 40 12.48 -9.94 1.30
C VAL A 40 11.74 -11.29 1.30
N ASP A 41 10.49 -11.30 1.75
CA ASP A 41 9.62 -12.48 1.81
C ASP A 41 8.12 -12.12 1.72
N PHE A 42 7.26 -13.14 1.75
CA PHE A 42 5.81 -12.97 1.71
C PHE A 42 5.21 -12.44 3.03
N GLU A 43 5.89 -12.63 4.17
CA GLU A 43 5.45 -12.07 5.45
C GLU A 43 5.51 -10.54 5.40
N GLU A 44 6.58 -9.99 4.82
CA GLU A 44 6.71 -8.56 4.60
C GLU A 44 5.63 -8.00 3.65
N VAL A 45 5.25 -8.78 2.64
CA VAL A 45 4.14 -8.42 1.73
C VAL A 45 2.83 -8.31 2.50
N LEU A 46 2.49 -9.33 3.30
CA LEU A 46 1.26 -9.34 4.10
C LEU A 46 1.25 -8.22 5.14
N HIS A 47 2.38 -8.00 5.81
CA HIS A 47 2.54 -6.91 6.77
C HIS A 47 2.28 -5.56 6.11
N LYS A 48 2.86 -5.31 4.91
CA LYS A 48 2.60 -4.07 4.16
C LYS A 48 1.14 -3.96 3.73
N VAL A 49 0.52 -5.02 3.21
CA VAL A 49 -0.92 -5.03 2.90
C VAL A 49 -1.74 -4.61 4.12
N ASN A 50 -1.41 -5.14 5.30
CA ASN A 50 -2.08 -4.78 6.54
C ASN A 50 -1.85 -3.31 6.92
N THR A 51 -0.60 -2.84 6.97
CA THR A 51 -0.25 -1.46 7.35
C THR A 51 -0.87 -0.43 6.40
N TYR A 52 -0.68 -0.58 5.09
CA TYR A 52 -1.18 0.37 4.11
C TYR A 52 -2.71 0.37 4.01
N SER A 53 -3.36 -0.78 4.19
CA SER A 53 -4.83 -0.81 4.24
C SER A 53 -5.37 -0.11 5.48
N SER A 54 -4.71 -0.22 6.64
CA SER A 54 -5.07 0.52 7.86
C SER A 54 -4.88 2.03 7.67
N LEU A 55 -3.72 2.46 7.18
CA LEU A 55 -3.44 3.88 6.91
C LEU A 55 -4.44 4.46 5.90
N GLY A 56 -4.70 3.74 4.81
CA GLY A 56 -5.68 4.14 3.80
C GLY A 56 -7.10 4.22 4.36
N ALA A 57 -7.48 3.34 5.27
CA ALA A 57 -8.78 3.38 5.94
C ALA A 57 -8.91 4.62 6.83
N THR A 58 -7.89 4.93 7.65
CA THR A 58 -7.86 6.13 8.50
C THR A 58 -7.97 7.40 7.66
N LEU A 59 -7.18 7.54 6.59
CA LEU A 59 -7.25 8.70 5.70
C LEU A 59 -8.61 8.87 5.03
N LEU A 60 -9.24 7.78 4.60
CA LEU A 60 -10.59 7.83 4.03
C LEU A 60 -11.64 8.19 5.09
N TYR A 61 -11.46 7.72 6.32
CA TYR A 61 -12.32 8.04 7.45
C TYR A 61 -12.25 9.53 7.80
N GLU A 62 -11.05 10.10 7.89
CA GLU A 62 -10.81 11.54 8.13
C GLU A 62 -11.42 12.42 7.03
N LYS A 63 -11.43 11.92 5.78
CA LYS A 63 -12.11 12.57 4.65
C LYS A 63 -13.63 12.39 4.63
N GLY A 64 -14.21 11.72 5.64
CA GLY A 64 -15.66 11.47 5.73
C GLY A 64 -16.20 10.44 4.74
N VAL A 65 -15.34 9.66 4.08
CA VAL A 65 -15.76 8.67 3.09
C VAL A 65 -16.44 7.49 3.77
N ARG A 66 -17.65 7.11 3.32
CA ARG A 66 -18.40 5.98 3.86
C ARG A 66 -18.09 4.65 3.17
N SER A 67 -18.13 3.56 3.93
CA SER A 67 -17.93 2.20 3.44
C SER A 67 -19.03 1.26 3.91
N SER A 68 -19.16 0.13 3.21
CA SER A 68 -20.06 -0.98 3.53
C SER A 68 -19.40 -2.28 3.08
N LEU A 69 -19.82 -3.42 3.63
CA LEU A 69 -19.28 -4.73 3.25
C LEU A 69 -19.44 -5.02 1.73
N PRO A 70 -20.59 -4.79 1.09
CA PRO A 70 -20.73 -4.96 -0.36
C PRO A 70 -19.80 -4.05 -1.15
N LYS A 71 -19.62 -2.79 -0.70
CA LYS A 71 -18.69 -1.85 -1.33
C LYS A 71 -17.25 -2.32 -1.22
N ALA A 72 -16.84 -2.89 -0.09
CA ALA A 72 -15.51 -3.44 0.10
C ALA A 72 -15.24 -4.62 -0.84
N ILE A 73 -16.18 -5.56 -0.93
CA ILE A 73 -16.11 -6.72 -1.84
C ILE A 73 -16.00 -6.24 -3.30
N MET A 74 -16.87 -5.32 -3.73
CA MET A 74 -16.83 -4.76 -5.08
C MET A 74 -15.52 -4.03 -5.38
N LYS A 75 -14.94 -3.32 -4.41
CA LYS A 75 -13.64 -2.65 -4.58
C LYS A 75 -12.49 -3.64 -4.69
N GLY A 76 -12.50 -4.72 -3.91
CA GLY A 76 -11.54 -5.82 -4.03
C GLY A 76 -11.63 -6.48 -5.40
N LEU A 77 -12.84 -6.92 -5.80
CA LEU A 77 -13.08 -7.59 -7.08
C LEU A 77 -12.73 -6.70 -8.28
N TRP A 78 -13.13 -5.43 -8.25
CA TRP A 78 -12.76 -4.47 -9.29
C TRP A 78 -11.24 -4.28 -9.40
N THR A 79 -10.54 -4.23 -8.26
CA THR A 79 -9.08 -4.11 -8.23
C THR A 79 -8.41 -5.35 -8.80
N PHE A 80 -8.94 -6.54 -8.50
CA PHE A 80 -8.48 -7.79 -9.11
C PHE A 80 -8.67 -7.76 -10.63
N ILE A 81 -9.89 -7.52 -11.11
CA ILE A 81 -10.21 -7.51 -12.56
C ILE A 81 -9.35 -6.49 -13.29
N ARG A 82 -9.23 -5.28 -12.73
CA ARG A 82 -8.39 -4.23 -13.30
C ARG A 82 -6.91 -4.64 -13.35
N THR A 83 -6.39 -5.26 -12.30
CA THR A 83 -4.96 -5.62 -12.26
C THR A 83 -4.68 -6.81 -13.16
N TYR A 84 -5.50 -7.85 -13.06
CA TYR A 84 -5.28 -9.08 -13.79
C TYR A 84 -5.52 -8.90 -15.29
N PHE A 85 -6.70 -8.39 -15.68
CA PHE A 85 -7.09 -8.28 -17.10
C PHE A 85 -6.69 -6.93 -17.71
N LEU A 86 -7.05 -5.81 -17.10
CA LEU A 86 -6.83 -4.49 -17.74
C LEU A 86 -5.38 -4.04 -17.73
N LYS A 87 -4.59 -4.45 -16.72
CA LYS A 87 -3.14 -4.24 -16.70
C LYS A 87 -2.36 -5.44 -17.22
N ALA A 88 -3.06 -6.44 -17.76
CA ALA A 88 -2.47 -7.65 -18.34
C ALA A 88 -1.47 -8.37 -17.42
N ALA A 89 -1.67 -8.34 -16.10
CA ALA A 89 -0.79 -9.07 -15.18
C ALA A 89 -0.80 -10.58 -15.44
N PHE A 90 -1.86 -11.12 -16.08
CA PHE A 90 -1.87 -12.52 -16.52
C PHE A 90 -0.69 -12.89 -17.44
N LEU A 91 -0.04 -11.92 -18.10
CA LEU A 91 1.16 -12.14 -18.91
C LEU A 91 2.37 -12.57 -18.06
N ASP A 92 2.39 -12.20 -16.77
CA ASP A 92 3.42 -12.60 -15.81
C ASP A 92 3.12 -13.98 -15.17
N GLY A 93 2.11 -14.69 -15.69
CA GLY A 93 1.73 -16.04 -15.24
C GLY A 93 1.31 -16.09 -13.76
N GLN A 94 1.92 -17.02 -13.01
CA GLN A 94 1.61 -17.22 -11.59
C GLN A 94 1.91 -15.99 -10.73
N GLN A 95 3.00 -15.27 -11.03
CA GLN A 95 3.40 -14.08 -10.28
C GLN A 95 2.40 -12.94 -10.50
N GLY A 96 1.90 -12.81 -11.73
CA GLY A 96 0.84 -11.87 -12.06
C GLY A 96 -0.47 -12.12 -11.33
N LEU A 97 -0.84 -13.40 -11.16
CA LEU A 97 -2.00 -13.78 -10.35
C LEU A 97 -1.79 -13.42 -8.87
N MET A 98 -0.62 -13.77 -8.30
CA MET A 98 -0.27 -13.41 -6.92
C MET A 98 -0.35 -11.90 -6.69
N LEU A 99 0.18 -11.10 -7.62
CA LEU A 99 0.13 -9.64 -7.58
C LEU A 99 -1.32 -9.11 -7.63
N ALA A 100 -2.15 -9.67 -8.51
CA ALA A 100 -3.55 -9.27 -8.62
C ALA A 100 -4.35 -9.57 -7.34
N ILE A 101 -4.10 -10.72 -6.71
CA ILE A 101 -4.72 -11.11 -5.43
C ILE A 101 -4.26 -10.16 -4.32
N SER A 102 -2.96 -9.95 -4.15
CA SER A 102 -2.41 -9.06 -3.11
C SER A 102 -2.96 -7.63 -3.22
N ASN A 103 -3.07 -7.10 -4.45
CA ASN A 103 -3.69 -5.79 -4.68
C ASN A 103 -5.18 -5.76 -4.32
N ALA A 104 -5.91 -6.84 -4.64
CA ALA A 104 -7.33 -6.97 -4.31
C ALA A 104 -7.55 -7.04 -2.80
N GLU A 105 -6.72 -7.78 -2.07
CA GLU A 105 -6.73 -7.85 -0.61
C GLU A 105 -6.48 -6.47 0.02
N GLY A 106 -5.45 -5.74 -0.44
CA GLY A 106 -5.17 -4.39 0.03
C GLY A 106 -6.34 -3.43 -0.19
N ALA A 107 -7.03 -3.54 -1.33
CA ALA A 107 -8.24 -2.76 -1.59
C ALA A 107 -9.40 -3.19 -0.69
N TYR A 108 -9.67 -4.48 -0.58
CA TYR A 108 -10.73 -5.04 0.25
C TYR A 108 -10.56 -4.64 1.72
N TYR A 109 -9.42 -4.94 2.33
CA TYR A 109 -9.15 -4.64 3.73
C TYR A 109 -9.18 -3.14 4.03
N LYS A 110 -8.75 -2.29 3.10
CA LYS A 110 -8.86 -0.83 3.27
C LYS A 110 -10.33 -0.40 3.47
N TYR A 111 -11.25 -0.94 2.67
CA TYR A 111 -12.67 -0.60 2.78
C TYR A 111 -13.39 -1.33 3.93
N VAL A 112 -12.97 -2.55 4.29
CA VAL A 112 -13.48 -3.25 5.50
C VAL A 112 -13.06 -2.52 6.77
N LYS A 113 -11.78 -2.15 6.90
CA LYS A 113 -11.28 -1.38 8.04
C LYS A 113 -11.94 -0.01 8.14
N LEU A 114 -12.18 0.66 7.01
CA LEU A 114 -12.96 1.90 6.97
C LEU A 114 -14.39 1.70 7.51
N TRP A 115 -15.05 0.61 7.10
CA TRP A 115 -16.37 0.25 7.62
C TRP A 115 -16.30 -0.03 9.14
N ALA A 116 -15.30 -0.76 9.62
CA ALA A 116 -15.13 -1.03 11.05
C ALA A 116 -14.92 0.26 11.87
N LEU A 117 -14.05 1.18 11.40
CA LEU A 117 -13.84 2.50 12.04
C LEU A 117 -15.13 3.31 12.16
N GLN A 118 -16.07 3.15 11.23
CA GLN A 118 -17.37 3.82 11.26
C GLN A 118 -18.30 3.24 12.31
N HIS A 119 -18.27 1.92 12.53
CA HIS A 119 -19.19 1.24 13.44
C HIS A 119 -18.68 1.27 14.88
N LEU A 120 -17.37 1.09 15.10
CA LEU A 120 -16.77 1.12 16.44
C LEU A 120 -16.96 2.46 17.16
N LYS A 121 -16.90 3.59 16.44
CA LYS A 121 -17.17 4.92 17.03
C LYS A 121 -18.66 5.27 17.12
N THR A 122 -19.53 4.58 16.40
CA THR A 122 -20.99 4.80 16.48
C THR A 122 -21.54 4.15 17.76
N THR A 123 -20.92 3.07 18.26
CA THR A 123 -21.32 2.40 19.51
C THR A 123 -20.84 3.11 20.78
N GLN A 124 -19.95 4.10 20.69
CA GLN A 124 -19.42 4.86 21.84
C GLN A 124 -20.05 6.26 22.02
N LYS A 125 -21.16 6.56 21.33
CA LYS A 125 -21.99 7.75 21.55
C LYS A 125 -23.34 7.32 22.09
#